data_AF-A0A4Q9LPC2-F1
#
_entry.id   AF-A0A4Q9LPC2-F1
#
_cell.length_a   1.000
_cell.length_b   1.000
_cell.length_c   1.000
_cell.angle_alpha   90.00
_cell.angle_beta   90.00
_cell.angle_gamma   90.00
#
_symmetry.space_group_name_H-M   'P 1'
#
loop_
_entity.id
_entity.type
_entity.pdbx_description
1 polymer ?
#
loop_
_entity_poly.entity_id
_entity_poly.type
_entity_poly.pdbx_seq_one_letter_code
_entity_poly.pdbx_strand_id
1 'polypeptide(L)'
;MDFIGLTSGGKDSIYSIYKLIKNGNNLIALLYMESNEIYTDSYMYQTVGSEALRYIAECMDIPLHIYPIKNIAKNIELEYEETIEDEIEDLYFAILDMKKKYVFTGVSSGAILSKYQKNRVENICQRLDLISLSPLWNLDQKNLLKEMIENGMKAVIVKVATPALKKECINMEISGIQNVLSENQCGEGGEYETIVIDCPIFKKKIIIKDYSVEVHPEEIEKRQITFYMKINKIELKEK
;
A
#
# COMPACT_ATOMS: atom_id res chain seq x y z
N MET A 1 13.63 -15.04 8.14
CA MET A 1 13.18 -14.24 9.30
C MET A 1 11.66 -14.11 9.23
N ASP A 2 10.99 -14.12 10.38
CA ASP A 2 9.55 -13.93 10.50
C ASP A 2 9.22 -12.44 10.55
N PHE A 3 8.25 -12.00 9.74
CA PHE A 3 7.90 -10.57 9.64
C PHE A 3 6.40 -10.31 9.49
N ILE A 4 5.98 -9.09 9.88
CA ILE A 4 4.66 -8.54 9.60
C ILE A 4 4.73 -7.65 8.37
N GLY A 5 3.80 -7.83 7.43
CA GLY A 5 3.72 -7.02 6.22
C GLY A 5 2.78 -5.83 6.40
N LEU A 6 3.30 -4.60 6.45
CA LEU A 6 2.45 -3.42 6.29
C LEU A 6 1.94 -3.38 4.86
N THR A 7 0.63 -3.27 4.69
CA THR A 7 0.01 -3.34 3.37
C THR A 7 -1.14 -2.38 3.22
N SER A 8 -1.22 -1.74 2.05
CA SER A 8 -2.43 -1.04 1.57
C SER A 8 -3.17 -1.86 0.50
N GLY A 9 -2.65 -3.03 0.13
CA GLY A 9 -3.07 -3.78 -1.04
C GLY A 9 -2.48 -3.28 -2.37
N GLY A 10 -1.79 -2.13 -2.36
CA GLY A 10 -1.14 -1.57 -3.54
C GLY A 10 0.14 -2.28 -3.96
N LYS A 11 0.58 -2.00 -5.20
CA LYS A 11 1.71 -2.67 -5.86
C LYS A 11 2.99 -2.67 -5.00
N ASP A 12 3.33 -1.57 -4.35
CA ASP A 12 4.62 -1.43 -3.65
C ASP A 12 4.64 -2.26 -2.38
N SER A 13 3.56 -2.21 -1.59
CA SER A 13 3.45 -3.01 -0.37
C SER A 13 3.44 -4.51 -0.64
N ILE A 14 2.68 -4.97 -1.63
CA ILE A 14 2.63 -6.38 -2.02
C ILE A 14 3.95 -6.81 -2.68
N TYR A 15 4.61 -5.95 -3.46
CA TYR A 15 5.88 -6.31 -4.08
C TYR A 15 7.03 -6.37 -3.09
N SER A 16 7.02 -5.49 -2.08
CA SER A 16 7.94 -5.55 -0.93
C SER A 16 7.83 -6.91 -0.22
N ILE A 17 6.60 -7.33 0.07
CA ILE A 17 6.31 -8.64 0.65
C ILE A 17 6.77 -9.78 -0.28
N TYR A 18 6.48 -9.70 -1.58
CA TYR A 18 6.93 -10.68 -2.57
C TYR A 18 8.45 -10.83 -2.58
N LYS A 19 9.22 -9.73 -2.60
CA LYS A 19 10.69 -9.77 -2.54
C LYS A 19 11.20 -10.41 -1.26
N LEU A 20 10.59 -10.10 -0.12
CA LEU A 20 10.99 -10.69 1.17
C LEU A 20 10.74 -12.19 1.20
N ILE A 21 9.56 -12.65 0.74
CA ILE A 21 9.23 -14.08 0.63
C ILE A 21 10.20 -14.79 -0.32
N LYS A 22 10.46 -14.21 -1.50
CA LYS A 22 11.41 -14.76 -2.48
C LYS A 22 12.83 -14.88 -1.92
N ASN A 23 13.21 -14.00 -1.00
CA ASN A 23 14.50 -14.03 -0.30
C ASN A 23 14.50 -14.93 0.97
N GLY A 24 13.51 -15.80 1.14
CA GLY A 24 13.45 -16.78 2.23
C GLY A 24 12.96 -16.22 3.57
N ASN A 25 12.32 -15.06 3.57
CA ASN A 25 11.61 -14.55 4.76
C ASN A 25 10.20 -15.13 4.81
N ASN A 26 9.66 -15.23 6.02
CA ASN A 26 8.37 -15.83 6.30
C ASN A 26 7.39 -14.74 6.74
N LEU A 27 6.34 -14.53 5.94
CA LEU A 27 5.28 -13.58 6.25
C LEU A 27 4.35 -14.22 7.27
N ILE A 28 4.18 -13.57 8.43
CA ILE A 28 3.32 -14.07 9.51
C ILE A 28 1.89 -13.57 9.38
N ALA A 29 1.74 -12.27 9.10
CA ALA A 29 0.44 -11.62 8.93
C ALA A 29 0.59 -10.31 8.17
N LEU A 30 -0.52 -9.87 7.58
CA LEU A 30 -0.70 -8.55 7.03
C LEU A 30 -1.24 -7.60 8.10
N LEU A 31 -0.76 -6.36 8.09
CA LEU A 31 -1.24 -5.28 8.96
C LEU A 31 -1.64 -4.08 8.10
N TYR A 32 -2.86 -3.60 8.30
CA TYR A 32 -3.38 -2.40 7.66
C TYR A 32 -3.92 -1.43 8.71
N MET A 33 -3.61 -0.15 8.50
CA MET A 33 -4.13 0.95 9.29
C MET A 33 -5.29 1.57 8.52
N GLU A 34 -6.50 1.43 9.06
CA GLU A 34 -7.74 1.90 8.44
C GLU A 34 -8.03 3.33 8.88
N SER A 35 -8.12 4.26 7.94
CA SER A 35 -8.58 5.62 8.21
C SER A 35 -10.10 5.62 8.39
N ASN A 36 -10.60 6.40 9.36
CA ASN A 36 -12.03 6.62 9.53
C ASN A 36 -12.65 7.48 8.41
N GLU A 37 -11.82 8.20 7.65
CA GLU A 37 -12.27 9.03 6.54
C GLU A 37 -11.75 8.45 5.22
N ILE A 38 -12.66 8.09 4.32
CA ILE A 38 -12.35 7.53 3.00
C ILE A 38 -11.51 8.52 2.15
N TYR A 39 -11.62 9.82 2.45
CA TYR A 39 -11.02 10.92 1.68
C TYR A 39 -9.92 11.70 2.41
N THR A 40 -9.37 11.18 3.52
CA THR A 40 -8.20 11.83 4.11
C THR A 40 -6.97 11.52 3.28
N ASP A 41 -6.36 12.56 2.70
CA ASP A 41 -5.02 12.48 2.14
C ASP A 41 -4.01 12.34 3.29
N SER A 42 -3.82 11.11 3.77
CA SER A 42 -2.72 10.79 4.68
C SER A 42 -1.41 10.70 3.88
N TYR A 43 -0.35 11.34 4.39
CA TYR A 43 1.00 11.20 3.83
C TYR A 43 1.55 9.77 3.99
N MET A 44 0.95 8.97 4.88
CA MET A 44 1.42 7.65 5.25
C MET A 44 0.59 6.51 4.66
N TYR A 45 -0.74 6.65 4.61
CA TYR A 45 -1.65 5.52 4.34
C TYR A 45 -2.53 5.72 3.11
N GLN A 46 -2.59 4.70 2.26
CA GLN A 46 -3.56 4.60 1.17
C GLN A 46 -4.92 4.13 1.72
N THR A 47 -5.98 4.85 1.37
CA THR A 47 -7.37 4.54 1.75
C THR A 47 -8.16 3.92 0.59
N VAL A 48 -7.86 4.31 -0.65
CA VAL A 48 -8.60 3.89 -1.85
C VAL A 48 -8.29 2.44 -2.20
N GLY A 49 -9.32 1.64 -2.44
CA GLY A 49 -9.20 0.22 -2.77
C GLY A 49 -9.06 -0.70 -1.56
N SER A 50 -9.22 -0.18 -0.34
CA SER A 50 -9.21 -0.96 0.90
C SER A 50 -10.30 -2.05 0.93
N GLU A 51 -11.36 -1.92 0.12
CA GLU A 51 -12.39 -2.95 -0.07
C GLU A 51 -11.81 -4.27 -0.60
N ALA A 52 -10.71 -4.20 -1.35
CA ALA A 52 -10.01 -5.38 -1.89
C ALA A 52 -9.11 -6.08 -0.86
N LEU A 53 -8.80 -5.44 0.27
CA LEU A 53 -7.74 -5.91 1.16
C LEU A 53 -8.03 -7.27 1.79
N ARG A 54 -9.29 -7.52 2.19
CA ARG A 54 -9.71 -8.83 2.71
C ARG A 54 -9.56 -9.93 1.66
N TYR A 55 -9.85 -9.62 0.40
CA TYR A 55 -9.67 -10.54 -0.73
C TYR A 55 -8.21 -10.79 -1.06
N ILE A 56 -7.34 -9.77 -0.91
CA ILE A 56 -5.88 -9.92 -1.04
C ILE A 56 -5.37 -10.88 0.03
N ALA A 57 -5.79 -10.72 1.28
CA ALA A 57 -5.41 -11.62 2.37
C ALA A 57 -5.88 -13.07 2.14
N GLU A 58 -7.12 -13.26 1.65
CA GLU A 58 -7.63 -14.59 1.27
C GLU A 58 -6.82 -15.18 0.10
N CYS A 59 -6.51 -14.37 -0.91
CA CYS A 59 -5.67 -14.78 -2.03
C CYS A 59 -4.28 -15.21 -1.56
N MET A 60 -3.70 -14.56 -0.56
CA MET A 60 -2.40 -14.93 0.01
C MET A 60 -2.47 -16.10 1.00
N ASP A 61 -3.66 -16.42 1.50
CA ASP A 61 -3.89 -17.35 2.62
C ASP A 61 -3.07 -16.96 3.86
N ILE A 62 -3.15 -15.67 4.22
CA ILE A 62 -2.40 -15.06 5.32
C ILE A 62 -3.36 -14.25 6.20
N PRO A 63 -3.22 -14.28 7.55
CA PRO A 63 -4.04 -13.47 8.44
C PRO A 63 -3.92 -11.97 8.14
N LEU A 64 -5.05 -11.26 8.12
CA LEU A 64 -5.11 -9.80 8.00
C LEU A 64 -5.58 -9.20 9.33
N HIS A 65 -4.80 -8.25 9.85
CA HIS A 65 -5.17 -7.43 10.98
C HIS A 65 -5.39 -5.99 10.53
N ILE A 66 -6.55 -5.47 10.88
CA ILE A 66 -6.95 -4.10 10.58
C ILE A 66 -7.06 -3.35 11.90
N TYR A 67 -6.36 -2.23 12.03
CA TYR A 67 -6.44 -1.35 13.19
C TYR A 67 -6.87 0.04 12.73
N PRO A 68 -7.79 0.70 13.45
CA PRO A 68 -8.21 2.04 13.10
C PRO A 68 -7.12 3.06 13.45
N ILE A 69 -6.95 4.05 12.58
CA ILE A 69 -6.23 5.29 12.87
C ILE A 69 -7.18 6.18 13.69
N LYS A 70 -6.77 6.56 14.89
CA LYS A 70 -7.57 7.36 15.83
C LYS A 70 -7.07 8.79 15.91
N ASN A 71 -5.77 8.96 15.71
CA ASN A 71 -5.06 10.23 15.76
C ASN A 71 -4.84 10.79 14.36
N ILE A 72 -4.41 12.04 14.29
CA ILE A 72 -4.06 12.72 13.03
C ILE A 72 -2.54 12.85 12.92
N ALA A 73 -2.04 13.11 11.72
CA ALA A 73 -0.64 13.47 11.51
C ALA A 73 -0.35 14.83 12.18
N LYS A 74 0.28 14.81 13.36
CA LYS A 74 0.70 16.00 14.11
C LYS A 74 2.15 16.35 13.81
N ASN A 75 3.03 15.34 13.80
CA ASN A 75 4.41 15.51 13.40
C ASN A 75 4.53 15.28 11.88
N ILE A 76 4.75 16.36 11.15
CA ILE A 76 4.97 16.35 9.70
C ILE A 76 6.44 16.54 9.31
N GLU A 77 7.35 16.55 10.28
CA GLU A 77 8.78 16.65 10.03
C GLU A 77 9.31 15.37 9.38
N LEU A 78 10.47 15.51 8.71
CA LEU A 78 11.09 14.42 7.98
C LEU A 78 11.57 13.30 8.90
N GLU A 79 12.21 13.68 10.01
CA GLU A 79 12.59 12.77 11.09
C GLU A 79 11.46 12.70 12.09
N TYR A 80 11.08 11.48 12.47
CA TYR A 80 10.01 11.28 13.43
C TYR A 80 10.55 11.23 14.85
N GLU A 81 9.94 12.02 15.72
CA GLU A 81 10.10 11.93 17.17
C GLU A 81 8.76 11.53 17.77
N GLU A 82 8.80 10.72 18.84
CA GLU A 82 7.59 10.28 19.55
C GLU A 82 6.71 11.47 19.89
N THR A 83 5.52 11.49 19.30
CA THR A 83 4.59 12.61 19.41
C THR A 83 3.26 12.12 19.95
N ILE A 84 2.85 12.68 21.09
CA ILE A 84 1.62 12.29 21.78
C ILE A 84 0.41 12.54 20.86
N GLU A 85 -0.45 11.52 20.74
CA GLU A 85 -1.67 11.53 19.91
C GLU A 85 -1.38 11.82 18.42
N ASP A 86 -0.32 11.21 17.90
CA ASP A 86 0.02 11.22 16.48
C ASP A 86 -0.36 9.87 15.83
N GLU A 87 -0.73 9.86 14.54
CA GLU A 87 -1.13 8.65 13.81
C GLU A 87 -0.06 7.54 13.79
N ILE A 88 1.22 7.90 13.96
CA ILE A 88 2.32 6.94 14.01
C ILE A 88 2.34 6.18 15.34
N GLU A 89 1.84 6.78 16.43
CA GLU A 89 1.64 6.06 17.69
C GLU A 89 0.51 5.03 17.59
N ASP A 90 -0.51 5.26 16.76
CA ASP A 90 -1.53 4.23 16.48
C ASP A 90 -0.90 2.99 15.81
N LEU A 91 0.01 3.21 14.86
CA LEU A 91 0.77 2.12 14.22
C LEU A 91 1.72 1.43 15.21
N TYR A 92 2.37 2.19 16.10
CA TYR A 92 3.18 1.63 17.18
C TYR A 92 2.35 0.67 18.05
N PHE A 93 1.18 1.10 18.52
CA PHE A 93 0.30 0.26 19.34
C PHE A 93 -0.26 -0.95 18.58
N ALA A 94 -0.54 -0.80 17.29
CA ALA A 94 -0.96 -1.91 16.44
C ALA A 94 0.13 -2.98 16.33
N ILE A 95 1.38 -2.60 16.06
CA ILE A 95 2.52 -3.53 16.00
C ILE A 95 2.81 -4.13 17.38
N LEU A 96 2.70 -3.34 18.45
CA LEU A 96 2.85 -3.84 19.83
C LEU A 96 1.80 -4.91 20.15
N ASP A 97 0.55 -4.73 19.72
CA ASP A 97 -0.50 -5.74 19.89
C ASP A 97 -0.23 -7.00 19.06
N MET A 98 0.31 -6.84 17.84
CA MET A 98 0.78 -7.97 17.04
C MET A 98 1.88 -8.78 17.74
N LYS A 99 2.81 -8.14 18.45
CA LYS A 99 3.86 -8.84 19.23
C LYS A 99 3.30 -9.71 20.37
N LYS A 100 2.09 -9.43 20.85
CA LYS A 100 1.41 -10.28 21.84
C LYS A 100 0.80 -11.54 21.22
N LYS A 101 0.49 -11.49 19.92
CA LYS A 101 -0.18 -12.56 19.17
C LYS A 101 0.78 -13.45 18.40
N TYR A 102 1.91 -12.89 17.97
CA TYR A 102 2.86 -13.52 17.06
C TYR A 102 4.30 -13.30 17.50
N VAL A 103 5.17 -14.25 17.13
CA VAL A 103 6.63 -14.10 17.24
C VAL A 103 7.14 -13.66 15.87
N PHE A 104 7.77 -12.49 15.81
CA PHE A 104 8.39 -11.96 14.60
C PHE A 104 9.50 -10.97 14.98
N THR A 105 10.43 -10.74 14.05
CA THR A 105 11.58 -9.84 14.28
C THR A 105 11.67 -8.74 13.23
N GLY A 106 10.77 -8.70 12.24
CA GLY A 106 10.76 -7.66 11.20
C GLY A 106 9.38 -7.11 10.88
N VAL A 107 9.35 -5.89 10.37
CA VAL A 107 8.15 -5.24 9.82
C VAL A 107 8.50 -4.68 8.45
N SER A 108 7.76 -5.04 7.41
CA SER A 108 8.04 -4.56 6.06
C SER A 108 7.26 -3.32 5.70
N SER A 109 7.87 -2.42 4.92
CA SER A 109 7.21 -1.27 4.30
C SER A 109 7.34 -1.30 2.77
N GLY A 110 6.43 -0.61 2.09
CA GLY A 110 6.47 -0.41 0.64
C GLY A 110 7.21 0.85 0.20
N ALA A 111 7.92 1.55 1.09
CA ALA A 111 8.54 2.84 0.78
C ALA A 111 9.65 2.71 -0.27
N ILE A 112 9.58 3.54 -1.32
CA ILE A 112 10.57 3.58 -2.41
C ILE A 112 11.51 4.77 -2.22
N LEU A 113 11.00 6.00 -2.30
CA LEU A 113 11.80 7.24 -2.15
C LEU A 113 11.34 8.11 -0.98
N SER A 114 10.12 7.89 -0.46
CA SER A 114 9.59 8.63 0.69
C SER A 114 10.37 8.34 1.99
N LYS A 115 11.31 9.23 2.31
CA LYS A 115 12.00 9.25 3.62
C LYS A 115 11.01 9.40 4.77
N TYR A 116 9.97 10.22 4.58
CA TYR A 116 8.92 10.44 5.57
C TYR A 116 8.32 9.13 6.07
N GLN A 117 7.92 8.25 5.13
CA GLN A 117 7.32 6.95 5.43
C GLN A 117 8.34 5.99 6.03
N LYS A 118 9.54 5.90 5.42
CA LYS A 118 10.60 5.01 5.89
C LYS A 118 11.04 5.31 7.32
N ASN A 119 11.31 6.58 7.62
CA ASN A 119 11.80 7.02 8.94
C ASN A 119 10.78 6.70 10.05
N ARG A 120 9.49 6.85 9.78
CA ARG A 120 8.41 6.52 10.73
C ARG A 120 8.35 5.03 11.06
N VAL A 121 8.43 4.17 10.04
CA VAL A 121 8.48 2.72 10.26
C VAL A 121 9.76 2.30 10.98
N GLU A 122 10.91 2.90 10.63
CA GLU A 122 12.19 2.66 11.30
C GLU A 122 12.17 3.07 12.77
N ASN A 123 11.59 4.24 13.10
CA ASN A 123 11.44 4.71 14.47
C ASN A 123 10.64 3.72 15.32
N ILE A 124 9.48 3.26 14.83
CA ILE A 124 8.65 2.27 15.52
C ILE A 124 9.41 0.96 15.71
N CYS A 125 10.08 0.48 14.66
CA CYS A 125 10.86 -0.75 14.73
C CYS A 125 11.97 -0.67 15.78
N GLN A 126 12.69 0.46 15.82
CA GLN A 126 13.74 0.70 16.81
C GLN A 126 13.20 0.67 18.25
N ARG A 127 12.07 1.34 18.51
CA ARG A 127 11.42 1.38 19.83
C ARG A 127 10.92 0.01 20.28
N LEU A 128 10.53 -0.84 19.32
CA LEU A 128 9.99 -2.18 19.58
C LEU A 128 11.02 -3.30 19.48
N ASP A 129 12.31 -3.01 19.28
CA ASP A 129 13.35 -4.02 19.03
C ASP A 129 12.99 -4.96 17.87
N LEU A 130 12.68 -4.36 16.72
CA LEU A 130 12.33 -5.00 15.45
C LEU A 130 13.21 -4.44 14.33
N ILE A 131 13.29 -5.17 13.23
CA ILE A 131 14.01 -4.76 12.02
C ILE A 131 13.01 -4.15 11.02
N SER A 132 13.26 -2.92 10.57
CA SER A 132 12.53 -2.33 9.45
C SER A 132 13.01 -2.93 8.12
N LEU A 133 12.10 -3.53 7.36
CA LEU A 133 12.38 -4.19 6.09
C LEU A 133 11.83 -3.35 4.94
N SER A 134 12.70 -2.59 4.28
CA SER A 134 12.32 -1.72 3.15
C SER A 134 13.07 -2.15 1.88
N PRO A 135 12.74 -3.32 1.28
CA PRO A 135 13.47 -3.90 0.15
C PRO A 135 13.38 -3.10 -1.15
N LEU A 136 12.45 -2.14 -1.23
CA LEU A 136 12.26 -1.27 -2.40
C LEU A 136 12.98 0.08 -2.26
N TRP A 137 13.59 0.33 -1.10
CA TRP A 137 14.19 1.61 -0.77
C TRP A 137 15.28 2.00 -1.78
N ASN A 138 15.15 3.21 -2.32
CA ASN A 138 16.10 3.84 -3.22
C ASN A 138 16.39 3.03 -4.50
N LEU A 139 15.43 2.18 -4.93
CA LEU A 139 15.48 1.53 -6.23
C LEU A 139 15.02 2.49 -7.33
N ASP A 140 15.59 2.33 -8.52
CA ASP A 140 15.16 3.07 -9.71
C ASP A 140 13.70 2.71 -10.07
N GLN A 141 12.82 3.72 -10.12
CA GLN A 141 11.38 3.51 -10.29
C GLN A 141 11.02 2.82 -11.61
N LYS A 142 11.71 3.19 -12.70
CA LYS A 142 11.42 2.63 -14.03
C LYS A 142 11.75 1.15 -14.09
N ASN A 143 12.93 0.79 -13.59
CA ASN A 143 13.35 -0.60 -13.49
C ASN A 143 12.47 -1.37 -12.50
N LEU A 144 12.09 -0.76 -11.37
CA LEU A 144 11.23 -1.39 -10.37
C LEU A 144 9.84 -1.72 -10.93
N LEU A 145 9.17 -0.77 -11.59
CA LEU A 145 7.85 -1.04 -12.20
C LEU A 145 7.95 -2.13 -13.26
N LYS A 146 9.01 -2.09 -14.10
CA LYS A 146 9.29 -3.13 -15.07
C LYS A 146 9.49 -4.50 -14.39
N GLU A 147 10.28 -4.54 -13.32
CA GLU A 147 10.55 -5.74 -12.53
C GLU A 147 9.26 -6.33 -11.94
N MET A 148 8.36 -5.50 -11.41
CA MET A 148 7.05 -5.93 -10.91
C MET A 148 6.25 -6.65 -12.00
N ILE A 149 6.12 -6.03 -13.17
CA ILE A 149 5.39 -6.57 -14.32
C ILE A 149 6.01 -7.89 -14.79
N GLU A 150 7.34 -7.92 -14.96
CA GLU A 150 8.07 -9.11 -15.43
C GLU A 150 8.03 -10.27 -14.43
N ASN A 151 7.91 -9.98 -13.13
CA ASN A 151 7.68 -10.99 -12.10
C ASN A 151 6.19 -11.40 -11.97
N GLY A 152 5.32 -10.98 -12.90
CA GLY A 152 3.93 -11.44 -12.95
C GLY A 152 3.00 -10.75 -11.96
N MET A 153 3.36 -9.57 -11.44
CA MET A 153 2.43 -8.72 -10.69
C MET A 153 1.44 -8.06 -11.63
N LYS A 154 0.15 -8.28 -11.37
CA LYS A 154 -0.97 -7.59 -12.00
C LYS A 154 -1.61 -6.68 -10.97
N ALA A 155 -1.38 -5.39 -11.13
CA ALA A 155 -2.01 -4.35 -10.35
C ALA A 155 -2.84 -3.46 -11.26
N VAL A 156 -4.00 -3.01 -10.79
CA VAL A 156 -4.86 -2.06 -11.50
C VAL A 156 -4.88 -0.72 -10.78
N ILE A 157 -5.03 0.35 -11.55
CA ILE A 157 -5.09 1.72 -11.03
C ILE A 157 -6.46 1.95 -10.38
N VAL A 158 -6.45 2.41 -9.13
CA VAL A 158 -7.66 2.72 -8.36
C VAL A 158 -7.78 4.20 -8.00
N LYS A 159 -6.69 4.98 -8.10
CA LYS A 159 -6.72 6.43 -7.95
C LYS A 159 -5.78 7.04 -8.97
N VAL A 160 -6.13 8.19 -9.52
CA VAL A 160 -5.23 9.07 -10.27
C VAL A 160 -5.35 10.46 -9.68
N ALA A 161 -4.23 11.18 -9.57
CA ALA A 161 -4.15 12.55 -9.04
C ALA A 161 -3.10 13.38 -9.81
N THR A 162 -2.89 13.06 -11.09
CA THR A 162 -1.88 13.69 -11.95
C THR A 162 -2.48 14.03 -13.31
N PRO A 163 -2.13 15.17 -13.94
CA PRO A 163 -2.60 15.50 -15.29
C PRO A 163 -2.19 14.48 -16.37
N ALA A 164 -1.18 13.67 -16.10
CA ALA A 164 -0.69 12.64 -17.02
C ALA A 164 -1.66 11.46 -17.15
N LEU A 165 -2.44 11.16 -16.10
CA LEU A 165 -3.36 10.02 -16.04
C LEU A 165 -4.79 10.52 -15.90
N LYS A 166 -5.66 10.08 -16.80
CA LYS A 166 -7.05 10.50 -16.82
C LYS A 166 -7.95 9.47 -16.14
N LYS A 167 -9.22 9.80 -15.94
CA LYS A 167 -10.22 8.88 -15.37
C LYS A 167 -10.31 7.54 -16.13
N GLU A 168 -10.01 7.52 -17.43
CA GLU A 168 -10.01 6.30 -18.25
C GLU A 168 -8.88 5.32 -17.88
N CYS A 169 -7.88 5.78 -17.12
CA CYS A 169 -6.83 4.92 -16.57
C CYS A 169 -7.32 4.09 -15.37
N ILE A 170 -8.44 4.46 -14.73
CA ILE A 170 -9.01 3.66 -13.65
C ILE A 170 -9.36 2.26 -14.17
N ASN A 171 -8.97 1.23 -13.41
CA ASN A 171 -9.03 -0.18 -13.77
C ASN A 171 -8.09 -0.64 -14.89
N MET A 172 -7.20 0.22 -15.42
CA MET A 172 -6.13 -0.22 -16.30
C MET A 172 -5.03 -0.92 -15.50
N GLU A 173 -4.45 -1.98 -16.07
CA GLU A 173 -3.27 -2.62 -15.49
C GLU A 173 -2.04 -1.69 -15.58
N ILE A 174 -1.16 -1.77 -14.58
CA ILE A 174 0.09 -0.99 -14.54
C ILE A 174 0.99 -1.20 -15.77
N SER A 175 0.89 -2.36 -16.41
CA SER A 175 1.58 -2.67 -17.68
C SER A 175 1.15 -1.75 -18.83
N GLY A 176 -0.07 -1.21 -18.78
CA GLY A 176 -0.62 -0.30 -19.79
C GLY A 176 -0.16 1.16 -19.65
N ILE A 177 0.34 1.57 -18.48
CA ILE A 177 0.71 2.97 -18.21
C ILE A 177 2.21 3.25 -18.17
N GLN A 178 3.07 2.22 -18.28
CA GLN A 178 4.52 2.36 -18.19
C GLN A 178 5.10 3.38 -19.20
N ASN A 179 4.49 3.51 -20.39
CA ASN A 179 4.93 4.46 -21.41
C ASN A 179 4.26 5.84 -21.31
N VAL A 180 3.28 6.01 -20.42
CA VAL A 180 2.53 7.26 -20.24
C VAL A 180 3.26 8.19 -19.26
N LEU A 181 3.86 7.61 -18.22
CA LEU A 181 4.62 8.35 -17.21
C LEU A 181 6.07 8.52 -17.68
N SER A 182 6.69 9.68 -17.46
CA SER A 182 8.08 9.91 -17.86
C SER A 182 9.08 9.64 -16.73
N GLU A 183 8.80 10.14 -15.52
CA GLU A 183 9.74 10.14 -14.39
C GLU A 183 9.18 9.38 -13.19
N ASN A 184 7.97 9.71 -12.74
CA ASN A 184 7.34 9.11 -11.56
C ASN A 184 6.62 7.79 -11.87
N GLN A 185 7.38 6.82 -12.39
CA GLN A 185 6.85 5.53 -12.84
C GLN A 185 6.15 4.76 -11.73
N CYS A 186 6.55 4.93 -10.46
CA CYS A 186 5.93 4.25 -9.32
C CYS A 186 4.83 5.08 -8.64
N GLY A 187 4.49 6.27 -9.11
CA GLY A 187 3.39 7.06 -8.54
C GLY A 187 3.66 7.59 -7.13
N GLU A 188 4.94 7.82 -6.79
CA GLU A 188 5.36 8.42 -5.53
C GLU A 188 4.64 9.77 -5.32
N GLY A 189 4.39 10.14 -4.05
CA GLY A 189 3.64 11.37 -3.75
C GLY A 189 2.15 11.30 -4.09
N GLY A 190 1.62 10.11 -4.41
CA GLY A 190 0.18 9.88 -4.59
C GLY A 190 -0.34 10.21 -5.99
N GLU A 191 0.52 10.32 -7.00
CA GLU A 191 0.11 10.59 -8.39
C GLU A 191 -0.88 9.54 -8.92
N TYR A 192 -0.73 8.29 -8.49
CA TYR A 192 -1.72 7.25 -8.68
C TYR A 192 -1.59 6.19 -7.60
N GLU A 193 -2.69 5.50 -7.30
CA GLU A 193 -2.72 4.37 -6.38
C GLU A 193 -3.22 3.13 -7.11
N THR A 194 -2.85 1.97 -6.58
CA THR A 194 -3.16 0.67 -7.21
C THR A 194 -3.70 -0.31 -6.19
N ILE A 195 -4.31 -1.38 -6.68
CA ILE A 195 -4.47 -2.63 -5.94
C ILE A 195 -3.93 -3.79 -6.76
N VAL A 196 -3.30 -4.75 -6.08
CA VAL A 196 -2.84 -5.99 -6.73
C VAL A 196 -3.99 -6.98 -6.84
N ILE A 197 -4.33 -7.36 -8.07
CA ILE A 197 -5.40 -8.31 -8.36
C ILE A 197 -4.87 -9.74 -8.56
N ASP A 198 -3.59 -9.88 -8.90
CA ASP A 198 -2.91 -11.17 -9.06
C ASP A 198 -1.40 -10.97 -8.93
N CYS A 199 -0.71 -11.87 -8.24
CA CYS A 199 0.76 -11.96 -8.24
C CYS A 199 1.20 -13.37 -7.83
N PRO A 200 2.48 -13.77 -8.03
CA PRO A 200 2.91 -15.16 -7.82
C PRO A 200 2.64 -15.73 -6.42
N ILE A 201 2.63 -14.89 -5.38
CA ILE A 201 2.37 -15.32 -3.99
C ILE A 201 0.87 -15.48 -3.68
N PHE A 202 -0.03 -15.18 -4.61
CA PHE A 202 -1.45 -15.45 -4.44
C PHE A 202 -1.79 -16.88 -4.88
N LYS A 203 -2.69 -17.56 -4.16
CA LYS A 203 -3.32 -18.84 -4.50
C LYS A 203 -4.53 -18.69 -5.40
N LYS A 204 -5.25 -17.57 -5.28
CA LYS A 204 -6.40 -17.17 -6.13
C LYS A 204 -6.09 -15.83 -6.81
N LYS A 205 -6.95 -15.38 -7.70
CA LYS A 205 -6.91 -14.01 -8.26
C LYS A 205 -8.22 -13.27 -8.01
N ILE A 206 -8.11 -11.96 -7.91
CA ILE A 206 -9.21 -11.04 -7.67
C ILE A 206 -9.78 -10.59 -9.01
N ILE A 207 -11.10 -10.63 -9.13
CA ILE A 207 -11.85 -10.12 -10.27
C ILE A 207 -12.76 -8.99 -9.78
N ILE A 208 -12.53 -7.77 -10.24
CA ILE A 208 -13.42 -6.63 -10.01
C ILE A 208 -14.58 -6.78 -10.99
N LYS A 209 -15.79 -7.06 -10.48
CA LYS A 209 -16.99 -7.30 -11.30
C LYS A 209 -17.79 -6.03 -11.54
N ASP A 210 -17.78 -5.12 -10.57
CA ASP A 210 -18.50 -3.87 -10.62
C ASP A 210 -17.77 -2.79 -9.83
N TYR A 211 -17.68 -1.60 -10.39
CA TYR A 211 -17.06 -0.43 -9.80
C TYR A 211 -17.66 0.86 -10.36
N SER A 212 -17.59 1.94 -9.60
CA SER A 212 -17.82 3.31 -10.07
C SER A 212 -16.53 4.11 -10.06
N VAL A 213 -16.47 5.13 -10.92
CA VAL A 213 -15.41 6.13 -10.91
C VAL A 213 -16.00 7.41 -10.32
N GLU A 214 -15.40 7.88 -9.25
CA GLU A 214 -15.86 9.06 -8.51
C GLU A 214 -14.78 10.15 -8.58
N VAL A 215 -15.22 11.41 -8.56
CA VAL A 215 -14.34 12.59 -8.54
C VAL A 215 -14.00 12.90 -7.10
N HIS A 216 -12.75 13.27 -6.81
CA HIS A 216 -12.37 13.70 -5.46
C HIS A 216 -13.25 14.88 -5.01
N PRO A 217 -13.79 14.89 -3.78
CA PRO A 217 -14.68 15.96 -3.33
C PRO A 217 -14.09 17.37 -3.51
N GLU A 218 -12.79 17.51 -3.27
CA GLU A 218 -12.08 18.79 -3.43
C GLU A 218 -11.88 19.24 -4.89
N GLU A 219 -12.12 18.35 -5.86
CA GLU A 219 -11.92 18.58 -7.29
C GLU A 219 -13.23 18.86 -8.05
N ILE A 220 -14.39 18.70 -7.41
CA ILE A 220 -15.72 18.81 -8.06
C ILE A 220 -15.87 20.13 -8.83
N GLU A 221 -15.43 21.24 -8.24
CA GLU A 221 -15.50 22.59 -8.82
C GLU A 221 -14.18 23.06 -9.46
N LYS A 222 -13.20 22.16 -9.58
CA LYS A 222 -11.88 22.45 -10.14
C LYS A 222 -11.73 21.78 -11.51
N ARG A 223 -10.49 21.58 -11.95
CA ARG A 223 -10.17 20.97 -13.25
C ARG A 223 -10.47 19.47 -13.30
N GLN A 224 -10.85 18.85 -12.18
CA GLN A 224 -11.15 17.43 -12.06
C GLN A 224 -9.97 16.58 -12.54
N ILE A 225 -8.85 16.68 -11.84
CA ILE A 225 -7.65 15.88 -12.12
C ILE A 225 -7.52 14.66 -11.21
N THR A 226 -8.35 14.57 -10.16
CA THR A 226 -8.32 13.48 -9.19
C THR A 226 -9.57 12.62 -9.27
N PHE A 227 -9.38 11.34 -9.57
CA PHE A 227 -10.45 10.35 -9.67
C PHE A 227 -10.07 9.10 -8.89
N TYR A 228 -11.07 8.44 -8.29
CA TYR A 228 -10.88 7.17 -7.60
C TYR A 228 -11.93 6.14 -8.00
N MET A 229 -11.55 4.88 -7.86
CA MET A 229 -12.41 3.73 -8.01
C MET A 229 -13.09 3.45 -6.68
N LYS A 230 -14.41 3.29 -6.72
CA LYS A 230 -15.17 2.66 -5.64
C LYS A 230 -15.57 1.27 -6.09
N ILE A 231 -15.14 0.25 -5.36
CA ILE A 231 -15.34 -1.14 -5.75
C ILE A 231 -16.66 -1.65 -5.13
N ASN A 232 -17.62 -1.98 -5.99
CA ASN A 232 -18.95 -2.42 -5.55
C ASN A 232 -19.02 -3.94 -5.41
N LYS A 233 -18.29 -4.68 -6.25
CA LYS A 233 -18.33 -6.14 -6.28
C LYS A 233 -17.00 -6.76 -6.67
N ILE A 234 -16.52 -7.66 -5.82
CA ILE A 234 -15.33 -8.48 -6.03
C ILE A 234 -15.72 -9.96 -6.08
N GLU A 235 -15.02 -10.73 -6.90
CA GLU A 235 -15.07 -12.20 -6.93
C GLU A 235 -13.64 -12.76 -6.89
N LEU A 236 -13.48 -13.91 -6.24
CA LEU A 236 -12.23 -14.67 -6.29
C LEU A 236 -12.33 -15.80 -7.30
N LYS A 237 -11.26 -16.00 -8.06
CA LYS A 237 -11.15 -17.08 -9.04
C LYS A 237 -9.87 -17.89 -8.79
N GLU A 238 -9.96 -19.21 -8.89
CA GLU A 238 -8.79 -20.09 -8.86
C GLU A 238 -7.82 -19.76 -10.00
N LYS A 239 -6.53 -20.03 -9.77
CA LYS A 239 -5.47 -19.74 -10.73
C LYS A 239 -5.38 -20.76 -11.85
#